data_AF-A0A903VCS4-F1
#
_entry.id   AF-A0A903VCS4-F1
#
_cell.length_a   1.000
_cell.length_b   1.000
_cell.length_c   1.000
_cell.angle_alpha   90.00
_cell.angle_beta   90.00
_cell.angle_gamma   90.00
#
_symmetry.space_group_name_H-M   'P 1'
#
loop_
_entity.id
_entity.type
_entity.pdbx_description
1 polymer ?
#
loop_
_entity_poly.entity_id
_entity_poly.type
_entity_poly.pdbx_seq_one_letter_code
_entity_poly.pdbx_strand_id
1 'polypeptide(L)'
;MTKEENPSLLFFSVPRNPNERRKWLLQIGMLENAIEANMNNVLAVCELHFDLAKDLLNYDDVISMGRTAMLKENVMPSRNVPVISGHNPAHYTHEFPRQRLVHDARRAASTGR
;
A
#
# COMPACT_ATOMS: atom_id res chain seq x y z
N MET A 1 -17.77 11.34 -35.90
CA MET A 1 -18.20 10.91 -34.54
C MET A 1 -17.04 10.12 -33.95
N THR A 2 -16.05 10.80 -33.38
CA THR A 2 -14.90 10.14 -32.75
C THR A 2 -15.37 9.60 -31.41
N LYS A 3 -15.58 8.29 -31.36
CA LYS A 3 -15.82 7.55 -30.12
C LYS A 3 -14.62 7.83 -29.22
N GLU A 4 -14.82 8.58 -28.14
CA GLU A 4 -13.81 8.66 -27.09
C GLU A 4 -13.67 7.25 -26.52
N GLU A 5 -12.66 6.53 -27.01
CA GLU A 5 -12.20 5.30 -26.39
C GLU A 5 -11.59 5.71 -25.06
N ASN A 6 -12.40 5.76 -24.00
CA ASN A 6 -11.87 5.80 -22.65
C ASN A 6 -11.18 4.44 -22.43
N PRO A 7 -9.84 4.37 -22.38
CA PRO A 7 -9.18 3.11 -22.09
C PRO A 7 -9.64 2.68 -20.70
N SER A 8 -10.21 1.48 -20.60
CA SER A 8 -10.62 0.92 -19.31
C SER A 8 -9.36 0.65 -18.49
N LEU A 9 -9.12 1.46 -17.46
CA LEU A 9 -7.98 1.29 -16.57
C LEU A 9 -8.10 -0.03 -15.80
N LEU A 10 -6.98 -0.72 -15.62
CA LEU A 10 -6.92 -1.84 -14.68
C LEU A 10 -6.87 -1.32 -13.24
N PHE A 11 -7.49 -2.07 -12.33
CA PHE A 11 -7.51 -1.81 -10.89
C PHE A 11 -7.02 -3.03 -10.12
N PHE A 12 -6.01 -2.82 -9.27
CA PHE A 12 -5.39 -3.85 -8.44
C PHE A 12 -5.85 -3.70 -7.00
N SER A 13 -6.41 -4.77 -6.44
CA SER A 13 -6.86 -4.81 -5.05
C SER A 13 -5.71 -4.58 -4.09
N VAL A 14 -5.92 -3.73 -3.09
CA VAL A 14 -4.95 -3.53 -2.00
C VAL A 14 -4.77 -4.85 -1.22
N PRO A 15 -3.53 -5.24 -0.87
CA PRO A 15 -3.26 -6.44 -0.09
C PRO A 15 -4.12 -6.53 1.18
N ARG A 16 -4.46 -7.77 1.56
CA ARG A 16 -5.22 -8.05 2.79
C ARG A 16 -4.34 -8.12 4.02
N ASN A 17 -3.04 -8.40 3.84
CA ASN A 17 -2.10 -8.41 4.95
C ASN A 17 -2.00 -7.00 5.54
N PRO A 18 -2.27 -6.78 6.85
CA PRO A 18 -2.33 -5.44 7.43
C PRO A 18 -1.02 -4.64 7.29
N ASN A 19 0.13 -5.31 7.37
CA ASN A 19 1.43 -4.65 7.29
C ASN A 19 1.72 -4.18 5.86
N GLU A 20 1.45 -5.03 4.86
CA GLU A 20 1.62 -4.67 3.45
C GLU A 20 0.59 -3.63 3.02
N ARG A 21 -0.66 -3.80 3.46
CA ARG A 21 -1.76 -2.86 3.23
C ARG A 21 -1.38 -1.45 3.70
N ARG A 22 -0.91 -1.32 4.93
CA ARG A 22 -0.49 -0.03 5.49
C ARG A 22 0.63 0.59 4.65
N LYS A 23 1.65 -0.19 4.27
CA LYS A 23 2.73 0.28 3.38
C LYS A 23 2.19 0.77 2.03
N TRP A 24 1.32 0.01 1.37
CA TRP A 24 0.69 0.39 0.10
C TRP A 24 -0.06 1.72 0.21
N LEU A 25 -0.89 1.86 1.25
CA LEU A 25 -1.73 3.04 1.43
C LEU A 25 -0.90 4.28 1.78
N LEU A 26 0.12 4.14 2.64
CA LEU A 26 1.06 5.22 2.92
C LEU A 26 1.83 5.63 1.67
N GLN A 27 2.23 4.66 0.84
CA GLN A 27 2.99 4.88 -0.39
C GLN A 27 2.21 5.72 -1.41
N ILE A 28 0.88 5.56 -1.50
CA ILE A 28 0.02 6.40 -2.34
C ILE A 28 -0.42 7.70 -1.64
N GLY A 29 0.13 8.01 -0.46
CA GLY A 29 -0.08 9.25 0.28
C GLY A 29 -1.34 9.29 1.14
N MET A 30 -1.93 8.14 1.46
CA MET A 30 -3.04 8.08 2.40
C MET A 30 -2.53 8.35 3.83
N LEU A 31 -3.20 9.26 4.54
CA LEU A 31 -2.84 9.59 5.92
C LEU A 31 -3.16 8.44 6.88
N GLU A 32 -2.39 8.32 7.96
CA GLU A 32 -2.48 7.22 8.91
C GLU A 32 -3.87 7.05 9.53
N ASN A 33 -4.50 8.14 9.94
CA ASN A 33 -5.87 8.15 10.47
C ASN A 33 -6.90 7.65 9.44
N ALA A 34 -6.69 7.96 8.15
CA ALA A 34 -7.55 7.48 7.08
C ALA A 34 -7.32 5.98 6.84
N ILE A 35 -6.09 5.49 6.96
CA ILE A 35 -5.76 4.06 6.83
C ILE A 35 -6.50 3.24 7.88
N GLU A 36 -6.47 3.68 9.13
CA GLU A 36 -7.17 3.03 10.25
C GLU A 36 -8.68 2.96 9.99
N ALA A 37 -9.28 4.07 9.55
CA ALA A 37 -10.70 4.13 9.22
C ALA A 37 -11.10 3.21 8.05
N ASN A 38 -10.15 2.86 7.17
CA ASN A 38 -10.40 2.07 5.97
C ASN A 38 -9.77 0.67 6.03
N MET A 39 -9.35 0.19 7.21
CA MET A 39 -8.62 -1.07 7.33
C MET A 39 -9.42 -2.26 6.80
N ASN A 40 -10.74 -2.25 6.95
CA ASN A 40 -11.65 -3.32 6.53
C ASN A 40 -12.29 -3.11 5.15
N ASN A 41 -12.06 -1.96 4.50
CA ASN A 41 -12.69 -1.63 3.23
C ASN A 41 -11.99 -2.32 2.05
N VAL A 42 -12.77 -2.70 1.04
CA VAL A 42 -12.19 -3.14 -0.24
C VAL A 42 -11.72 -1.90 -1.00
N LEU A 43 -10.41 -1.78 -1.15
CA LEU A 43 -9.75 -0.69 -1.85
C LEU A 43 -8.99 -1.25 -3.06
N ALA A 44 -8.85 -0.45 -4.10
CA ALA A 44 -8.05 -0.77 -5.27
C ALA A 44 -7.24 0.44 -5.74
N VAL A 45 -6.14 0.18 -6.42
CA VAL A 45 -5.23 1.17 -6.99
C VAL A 45 -5.16 0.96 -8.51
N CYS A 46 -5.27 2.02 -9.30
CA CYS A 46 -5.26 1.90 -10.75
C CYS A 46 -3.85 1.63 -11.30
N GLU A 47 -3.79 1.10 -12.53
CA GLU A 47 -2.55 0.76 -13.22
C GLU A 47 -1.55 1.90 -13.39
N LEU A 48 -2.01 3.15 -13.33
CA LEU A 48 -1.15 4.33 -13.46
C LEU A 48 -0.11 4.44 -12.34
N HIS A 49 -0.29 3.69 -11.25
CA HIS A 49 0.66 3.63 -10.15
C HIS A 49 1.72 2.53 -10.28
N PHE A 50 1.69 1.75 -11.35
CA PHE A 50 2.56 0.59 -11.58
C PHE A 50 3.28 0.69 -12.94
N ASP A 51 4.48 0.12 -13.02
CA ASP A 51 5.17 -0.12 -14.29
C ASP A 51 4.77 -1.50 -14.81
N LEU A 52 3.63 -1.60 -15.50
CA LEU A 52 3.00 -2.89 -15.85
C LEU A 52 3.96 -3.89 -16.53
N ALA A 53 4.86 -3.40 -17.39
CA ALA A 53 5.84 -4.25 -18.07
C ALA A 53 6.82 -4.93 -17.09
N LYS A 54 7.10 -4.30 -15.95
CA LYS A 54 7.98 -4.82 -14.91
C LYS A 54 7.23 -5.50 -13.78
N ASP A 55 6.06 -4.98 -13.44
CA ASP A 55 5.33 -5.31 -12.22
C ASP A 55 4.34 -6.47 -12.40
N LEU A 56 3.86 -6.72 -13.62
CA LEU A 56 2.98 -7.84 -13.90
C LEU A 56 3.75 -9.16 -14.01
N LEU A 57 3.21 -10.20 -13.37
CA LEU A 57 3.66 -11.58 -13.51
C LEU A 57 3.36 -12.12 -14.91
N ASN A 58 2.27 -11.65 -15.52
CA ASN A 58 1.72 -12.17 -16.76
C ASN A 58 1.52 -11.07 -17.83
N TYR A 59 2.48 -10.13 -17.94
CA TYR A 59 2.39 -9.00 -18.86
C TYR A 59 2.05 -9.41 -20.30
N ASP A 60 2.81 -10.34 -20.87
CA ASP A 60 2.64 -10.78 -22.27
C ASP A 60 1.26 -11.39 -22.53
N ASP A 61 0.74 -12.14 -21.56
CA ASP A 61 -0.59 -12.75 -21.60
C ASP A 61 -1.71 -11.70 -21.56
N VAL A 62 -1.53 -10.65 -20.75
CA VAL A 62 -2.49 -9.55 -20.61
C VAL A 62 -2.58 -8.80 -21.94
N ILE A 63 -1.44 -8.45 -22.54
CA ILE A 63 -1.40 -7.68 -23.78
C ILE A 63 -1.82 -8.51 -25.00
N SER A 64 -1.40 -9.78 -25.08
CA SER A 64 -1.63 -10.61 -26.26
C SER A 64 -3.00 -11.30 -26.26
N MET A 65 -3.52 -11.67 -25.09
CA MET A 65 -4.73 -12.49 -24.96
C MET A 65 -5.83 -11.81 -24.14
N GLY A 66 -5.60 -10.61 -23.58
CA GLY A 66 -6.58 -9.93 -22.75
C GLY A 66 -6.87 -10.67 -21.43
N ARG A 67 -5.89 -11.41 -20.89
CA ARG A 67 -6.06 -12.08 -19.58
C ARG A 67 -6.15 -11.08 -18.43
N THR A 68 -6.70 -11.54 -17.31
CA THR A 68 -6.68 -10.78 -16.05
C THR A 68 -5.26 -10.51 -15.60
N ALA A 69 -4.93 -9.24 -15.33
CA ALA A 69 -3.61 -8.82 -14.89
C ALA A 69 -3.32 -9.23 -13.44
N MET A 70 -2.12 -9.77 -13.20
CA MET A 70 -1.65 -10.20 -11.89
C MET A 70 -0.32 -9.53 -11.57
N LEU A 71 -0.25 -8.82 -10.45
CA LEU A 71 1.01 -8.27 -9.93
C LEU A 71 1.93 -9.41 -9.47
N LYS A 72 3.25 -9.22 -9.62
CA LYS A 72 4.25 -10.05 -8.95
C LYS A 72 4.16 -9.91 -7.43
N GLU A 73 4.73 -10.87 -6.71
CA GLU A 73 4.80 -10.79 -5.25
C GLU A 73 5.57 -9.55 -4.79
N ASN A 74 5.13 -8.95 -3.68
CA ASN A 74 5.76 -7.79 -3.03
C ASN A 74 5.85 -6.50 -3.89
N VAL A 75 5.14 -6.41 -5.01
CA VAL A 75 5.05 -5.18 -5.79
C VAL A 75 4.38 -4.07 -4.99
N MET A 76 4.94 -2.87 -5.08
CA MET A 76 4.44 -1.65 -4.42
C MET A 76 4.13 -0.60 -5.50
N PRO A 77 3.07 0.21 -5.33
CA PRO A 77 2.82 1.34 -6.22
C PRO A 77 4.02 2.29 -6.17
N SER A 78 4.58 2.60 -7.33
CA SER A 78 5.84 3.35 -7.45
C SER A 78 5.72 4.56 -8.36
N ARG A 79 4.69 4.60 -9.22
CA ARG A 79 4.44 5.70 -10.15
C ARG A 79 3.35 6.61 -9.64
N ASN A 80 3.44 7.90 -10.00
CA ASN A 80 2.45 8.91 -9.66
C ASN A 80 2.10 8.95 -8.17
N VAL A 81 3.08 8.62 -7.31
CA VAL A 81 2.96 8.68 -5.87
C VAL A 81 3.32 10.09 -5.39
N PRO A 82 2.69 10.60 -4.32
CA PRO A 82 3.01 11.92 -3.80
C PRO A 82 4.48 12.01 -3.38
N VAL A 83 5.14 13.10 -3.74
CA VAL A 83 6.47 13.41 -3.22
C VAL A 83 6.30 13.89 -1.79
N ILE A 84 6.55 13.01 -0.83
CA ILE A 84 6.51 13.38 0.58
C ILE A 84 7.89 13.96 0.91
N SER A 85 7.97 15.28 1.10
CA SER A 85 9.19 15.95 1.55
C SER A 85 9.66 15.34 2.89
N GLY A 86 10.66 14.45 2.83
CA GLY A 86 11.19 13.73 3.99
C GLY A 86 11.03 12.20 3.94
N HIS A 87 10.22 11.62 3.05
CA HIS A 87 10.22 10.18 2.80
C HIS A 87 11.02 9.86 1.55
N ASN A 88 12.21 9.31 1.73
CA ASN A 88 12.96 8.68 0.65
C ASN A 88 12.37 7.27 0.41
N PRO A 89 11.66 7.01 -0.70
CA PRO A 89 11.05 5.69 -0.95
C PRO A 89 12.08 4.57 -1.10
N ALA A 90 13.38 4.90 -1.26
CA ALA A 90 14.47 3.94 -1.33
C ALA A 90 14.87 3.31 0.03
N HIS A 91 14.27 3.73 1.16
CA HIS A 91 14.75 3.36 2.50
C HIS A 91 13.91 2.30 3.24
N TYR A 92 13.05 1.55 2.56
CA TYR A 92 12.30 0.42 3.17
C TYR A 92 13.10 -0.89 3.28
N THR A 93 14.44 -0.84 3.17
CA THR A 93 15.32 -2.02 3.31
C THR A 93 16.05 -2.13 4.65
N HIS A 94 15.79 -1.29 5.66
CA HIS A 94 16.43 -1.49 6.97
C HIS A 94 15.45 -1.45 8.14
N GLU A 95 15.27 -2.64 8.70
CA GLU A 95 15.01 -2.96 10.10
C GLU A 95 14.15 -1.97 10.91
N PHE A 96 12.93 -2.38 11.21
CA PHE A 96 12.09 -1.74 12.22
C PHE A 96 12.87 -1.63 13.54
N PRO A 97 13.00 -0.44 14.15
CA PRO A 97 13.42 -0.37 15.54
C PRO A 97 12.33 -1.05 16.36
N ARG A 98 12.68 -2.15 17.05
CA ARG A 98 11.86 -2.70 18.12
C ARG A 98 11.59 -1.57 19.11
N GLN A 99 10.40 -0.98 19.07
CA GLN A 99 9.97 -0.02 20.07
C GLN A 99 10.07 -0.70 21.43
N ARG A 100 10.97 -0.19 22.28
CA ARG A 100 11.01 -0.50 23.71
C ARG A 100 9.63 -0.19 24.27
N LEU A 101 8.89 -1.24 24.61
CA LEU A 101 7.76 -1.15 25.51
C LEU A 101 8.33 -0.69 26.86
N VAL A 102 8.22 0.60 27.17
CA VAL A 102 8.48 1.08 28.53
C VAL A 102 7.39 0.49 29.43
N HIS A 103 7.77 -0.53 30.19
CA HIS A 103 7.01 -0.98 31.35
C HIS A 103 7.19 0.08 32.45
N ASP A 104 6.24 1.01 32.56
CA ASP A 104 6.05 1.74 33.81
C ASP A 104 4.99 1.02 34.64
N ALA A 105 5.49 0.08 35.44
CA ALA A 105 4.79 -0.45 36.59
C ALA A 105 5.05 0.48 37.78
N ARG A 106 4.06 1.29 38.17
CA ARG A 106 3.95 1.75 39.56
C ARG A 106 2.57 1.44 40.12
N ARG A 107 2.55 0.26 40.73
CA ARG A 107 1.65 -0.18 41.79
C ARG A 107 1.86 0.73 43.01
N ALA A 108 0.80 1.30 43.56
CA ALA A 108 0.72 1.65 44.96
C ALA A 108 -0.71 1.44 45.43
N ALA A 109 -0.91 0.38 46.22
CA ALA A 109 -2.15 0.07 46.90
C ALA A 109 -2.12 0.61 48.34
N SER A 110 -3.29 1.11 48.78
CA SER A 110 -3.88 1.04 50.13
C SER A 110 -3.14 1.55 51.38
N THR A 111 -3.69 2.60 52.01
CA THR A 111 -4.07 2.79 53.45
C THR A 111 -4.55 4.24 53.59
N GLY A 112 -5.62 4.66 54.29
CA GLY A 112 -6.31 4.15 55.46
C GLY A 112 -6.32 5.25 56.53
N ARG A 113 -7.35 6.10 56.57
CA ARG A 113 -7.98 6.70 57.78
C ARG A 113 -9.12 7.62 57.39
#